data_AF-A0A952IW88-F1
#
_entry.id   AF-A0A952IW88-F1
#
_cell.length_a   1.000
_cell.length_b   1.000
_cell.length_c   1.000
_cell.angle_alpha   90.00
_cell.angle_beta   90.00
_cell.angle_gamma   90.00
#
_symmetry.space_group_name_H-M   'P 1'
#
loop_
_entity.id
_entity.type
_entity.pdbx_description
1 polymer ?
#
loop_
_entity_poly.entity_id
_entity_poly.type
_entity_poly.pdbx_seq_one_letter_code
_entity_poly.pdbx_strand_id
1 'polypeptide(L)'
;MSSAEALQQAPTAPTHQRKLVNAIWQPFLQFKLLIYLLGSTALVAFLLAIFLYYAFSDLIGSVGMGGGNQSYYAEMIEIQLVHLFRYCGALFVLYILLLATVCVIYTHKLIGPFRPYKRHLDSLIAGDYSARVNLRKGDMDMFVEYADQLNELAETLEQKAQQ
;
A
#
# COMPACT_ATOMS: atom_id res chain seq x y z
N MET A 1 -51.52 -16.82 37.87
CA MET A 1 -50.20 -16.13 37.81
C MET A 1 -49.13 -17.19 38.04
N SER A 2 -48.54 -17.71 36.97
CA SER A 2 -47.35 -18.57 37.06
C SER A 2 -46.27 -17.96 36.17
N SER A 3 -45.18 -17.59 36.82
CA SER A 3 -44.19 -16.62 36.39
C SER A 3 -42.87 -17.31 36.04
N ALA A 4 -42.88 -18.43 35.31
CA ALA A 4 -41.68 -19.26 35.23
C ALA A 4 -41.35 -19.95 33.90
N GLU A 5 -42.22 -19.96 32.88
CA GLU A 5 -41.92 -20.74 31.65
C GLU A 5 -41.95 -19.91 30.36
N ALA A 6 -41.72 -18.60 30.47
CA ALA A 6 -41.34 -17.76 29.32
C ALA A 6 -39.83 -17.90 29.00
N LEU A 7 -39.31 -19.13 29.00
CA LEU A 7 -38.00 -19.48 28.48
C LEU A 7 -38.05 -19.46 26.95
N GLN A 8 -38.10 -18.27 26.37
CA GLN A 8 -37.79 -18.06 24.96
C GLN A 8 -36.47 -17.28 24.90
N GLN A 9 -35.40 -18.07 24.96
CA GLN A 9 -34.03 -17.64 24.74
C GLN A 9 -33.93 -16.93 23.38
N ALA A 10 -33.62 -15.64 23.43
CA ALA A 10 -33.20 -14.89 22.26
C ALA A 10 -31.90 -15.49 21.71
N PRO A 11 -31.77 -15.75 20.40
CA PRO A 11 -30.51 -16.22 19.83
C PRO A 11 -29.52 -15.06 19.78
N THR A 12 -28.46 -15.14 20.60
CA THR A 12 -27.30 -14.26 20.53
C THR A 12 -26.38 -14.71 19.39
N ALA A 13 -26.41 -14.02 18.25
CA ALA A 13 -25.48 -14.25 17.15
C ALA A 13 -24.28 -13.27 17.25
N PRO A 14 -23.03 -13.73 17.51
CA PRO A 14 -21.85 -12.87 17.47
C PRO A 14 -21.46 -12.64 16.00
N THR A 15 -21.90 -11.52 15.43
CA THR A 15 -21.75 -11.18 14.00
C THR A 15 -20.63 -10.17 13.77
N HIS A 16 -19.44 -10.36 14.35
CA HIS A 16 -18.34 -9.41 14.16
C HIS A 16 -16.96 -10.00 13.80
N GLN A 17 -16.77 -11.32 13.92
CA GLN A 17 -15.48 -11.94 13.65
C GLN A 17 -15.26 -12.31 12.17
N ARG A 18 -16.32 -12.45 11.37
CA ARG A 18 -16.22 -12.86 9.95
C ARG A 18 -15.69 -11.78 9.01
N LYS A 19 -15.73 -10.49 9.40
CA LYS A 19 -15.30 -9.38 8.52
C LYS A 19 -13.79 -9.17 8.50
N LEU A 20 -13.07 -9.54 9.56
CA LEU A 20 -11.61 -9.38 9.62
C LEU A 20 -10.89 -10.39 8.72
N VAL A 21 -11.33 -11.65 8.73
CA VAL A 21 -10.68 -12.72 7.96
C VAL A 21 -10.79 -12.50 6.44
N ASN A 22 -11.91 -11.95 5.98
CA ASN A 22 -12.13 -11.71 4.55
C ASN A 22 -11.43 -10.43 4.02
N ALA A 23 -10.97 -9.54 4.90
CA ALA A 23 -10.15 -8.38 4.52
C ALA A 23 -8.68 -8.77 4.27
N ILE A 24 -8.23 -9.90 4.83
CA ILE A 24 -6.83 -10.35 4.82
C ILE A 24 -6.53 -11.27 3.62
N TRP A 25 -7.51 -11.62 2.78
CA TRP A 25 -7.34 -12.62 1.71
C TRP A 25 -7.02 -12.05 0.30
N GLN A 26 -7.06 -10.72 0.08
CA GLN A 26 -6.56 -10.08 -1.16
C GLN A 26 -5.21 -9.32 -1.07
N PRO A 27 -4.23 -9.71 -0.23
CA PRO A 27 -3.02 -8.92 -0.02
C PRO A 27 -1.92 -9.18 -1.08
N PHE A 28 -2.02 -10.26 -1.87
CA PHE A 28 -0.88 -10.75 -2.66
C PHE A 28 -0.38 -9.80 -3.76
N LEU A 29 -1.26 -9.01 -4.38
CA LEU A 29 -0.85 -8.03 -5.39
C LEU A 29 -0.30 -6.74 -4.74
N GLN A 30 -0.86 -6.38 -3.58
CA GLN A 30 -0.45 -5.23 -2.76
C GLN A 30 0.98 -5.41 -2.25
N PHE A 31 1.30 -6.61 -1.76
CA PHE A 31 2.65 -6.93 -1.31
C PHE A 31 3.67 -6.91 -2.44
N LYS A 32 3.33 -7.34 -3.66
CA LYS A 32 4.28 -7.33 -4.79
C LYS A 32 4.71 -5.91 -5.13
N LEU A 33 3.78 -5.00 -5.38
CA LEU A 33 4.09 -3.62 -5.77
C LEU A 33 4.78 -2.85 -4.64
N LEU A 34 4.35 -3.08 -3.39
CA LEU A 34 5.00 -2.55 -2.20
C LEU A 34 6.42 -3.10 -2.03
N ILE A 35 6.65 -4.40 -2.20
CA ILE A 35 7.99 -5.01 -2.15
C ILE A 35 8.89 -4.49 -3.25
N TYR A 36 8.39 -4.27 -4.47
CA TYR A 36 9.19 -3.71 -5.54
C TYR A 36 9.56 -2.25 -5.28
N LEU A 37 8.64 -1.43 -4.77
CA LEU A 37 8.90 -0.02 -4.45
C LEU A 37 9.83 0.12 -3.23
N LEU A 38 9.53 -0.60 -2.14
CA LEU A 38 10.33 -0.57 -0.92
C LEU A 38 11.70 -1.22 -1.14
N GLY A 39 11.75 -2.32 -1.88
CA GLY A 39 13.00 -3.00 -2.25
C GLY A 39 13.88 -2.16 -3.16
N SER A 40 13.31 -1.47 -4.15
CA SER A 40 14.09 -0.58 -5.03
C SER A 40 14.61 0.64 -4.30
N THR A 41 13.82 1.27 -3.42
CA THR A 41 14.29 2.40 -2.59
C THR A 41 15.35 1.97 -1.56
N ALA A 42 15.19 0.80 -0.94
CA ALA A 42 16.19 0.20 -0.06
C ALA A 42 17.50 -0.11 -0.81
N LEU A 43 17.40 -0.66 -2.02
CA LEU A 43 18.56 -0.95 -2.87
C LEU A 43 19.31 0.34 -3.23
N VAL A 44 18.59 1.37 -3.67
CA VAL A 44 19.20 2.67 -3.99
C VAL A 44 19.89 3.27 -2.78
N ALA A 45 19.24 3.25 -1.62
CA ALA A 45 19.83 3.76 -0.38
C ALA A 45 21.08 2.98 0.04
N PHE A 46 21.06 1.65 -0.11
CA PHE A 46 22.22 0.80 0.15
C PHE A 46 23.39 1.12 -0.79
N LEU A 47 23.12 1.29 -2.09
CA LEU A 47 24.13 1.70 -3.06
C LEU A 47 24.69 3.10 -2.74
N LEU A 48 23.83 4.03 -2.33
CA LEU A 48 24.22 5.39 -1.95
C LEU A 48 25.08 5.38 -0.68
N ALA A 49 24.77 4.52 0.29
CA ALA A 49 25.56 4.33 1.51
C ALA A 49 26.96 3.78 1.19
N ILE A 50 27.06 2.77 0.32
CA ILE A 50 28.34 2.23 -0.15
C ILE A 50 29.13 3.31 -0.90
N PHE A 51 28.48 4.05 -1.80
CA PHE A 51 29.10 5.13 -2.55
C PHE A 51 29.66 6.22 -1.62
N LEU A 52 28.87 6.67 -0.64
CA LEU A 52 29.30 7.64 0.36
C LEU A 52 30.50 7.11 1.16
N TYR A 53 30.46 5.85 1.60
CA TYR A 53 31.58 5.24 2.31
C TYR A 53 32.88 5.30 1.50
N TYR A 54 32.84 4.91 0.23
CA TYR A 54 34.02 4.99 -0.65
C TYR A 54 34.45 6.44 -0.91
N ALA A 55 33.52 7.35 -1.20
CA ALA A 55 33.83 8.75 -1.45
C ALA A 55 34.50 9.42 -0.24
N PHE A 56 34.03 9.13 0.97
CA PHE A 56 34.65 9.62 2.20
C PHE A 56 35.98 8.95 2.51
N SER A 57 36.12 7.64 2.26
CA SER A 57 37.41 6.95 2.39
C SER A 57 38.47 7.55 1.47
N ASP A 58 38.10 7.90 0.24
CA ASP A 58 38.98 8.53 -0.74
C ASP A 58 39.30 9.99 -0.36
N LEU A 59 38.32 10.72 0.19
CA LEU A 59 38.52 12.06 0.75
C LEU A 59 39.52 12.03 1.92
N ILE A 60 39.37 11.08 2.85
CA ILE A 60 40.30 10.92 3.98
C ILE A 60 41.70 10.57 3.49
N GLY A 61 41.81 9.66 2.51
CA GLY A 61 43.10 9.30 1.90
C GLY A 61 43.78 10.46 1.19
N SER A 62 43.03 11.29 0.45
CA SER A 62 43.55 12.46 -0.26
C SER A 62 43.92 13.62 0.68
N VAL A 63 43.14 13.87 1.73
CA VAL A 63 43.46 14.86 2.77
C VAL A 63 44.66 14.40 3.62
N GLY A 64 44.82 13.09 3.84
CA GLY A 64 45.91 12.51 4.62
C GLY A 64 47.31 12.64 4.01
N MET A 65 47.42 12.97 2.72
CA MET A 65 48.70 13.18 2.03
C MET A 65 49.31 14.57 2.27
N GLY A 66 48.60 15.49 2.93
CA GLY A 66 48.99 16.91 3.09
C GLY A 66 49.24 17.40 4.53
N GLY A 67 50.22 16.84 5.25
CA GLY A 67 50.98 17.55 6.31
C GLY A 67 50.39 17.72 7.73
N GLY A 68 51.17 17.28 8.74
CA GLY A 68 51.33 17.91 10.06
C GLY A 68 50.24 17.70 11.13
N ASN A 69 49.01 18.16 10.91
CA ASN A 69 47.92 18.14 11.90
C ASN A 69 47.02 16.88 11.77
N GLN A 70 47.67 15.79 11.41
CA GLN A 70 47.14 14.61 10.71
C GLN A 70 46.12 13.78 11.51
N SER A 71 46.27 13.70 12.83
CA SER A 71 45.37 12.89 13.68
C SER A 71 44.07 13.59 14.01
N TYR A 72 44.10 14.92 14.17
CA TYR A 72 42.96 15.68 14.70
C TYR A 72 41.81 15.78 13.68
N TYR A 73 42.14 16.06 12.42
CA TYR A 73 41.12 16.16 11.37
C TYR A 73 40.58 14.79 10.94
N ALA A 74 41.42 13.75 10.90
CA ALA A 74 40.99 12.40 10.57
C ALA A 74 39.98 11.86 11.60
N GLU A 75 40.27 12.04 12.89
CA GLU A 75 39.39 11.65 14.00
C GLU A 75 38.07 12.43 14.00
N MET A 76 38.12 13.75 13.71
CA MET A 76 36.92 14.58 13.56
C MET A 76 36.04 14.12 12.39
N ILE A 77 36.63 13.76 11.24
CA ILE A 77 35.90 13.29 10.07
C ILE A 77 35.24 11.93 10.36
N GLU A 78 35.95 11.01 11.02
CA GLU A 78 35.41 9.69 11.38
C GLU A 78 34.20 9.80 12.32
N ILE A 79 34.29 10.63 13.36
CA ILE A 79 33.18 10.88 14.29
C ILE A 79 31.98 11.50 13.54
N GLN A 80 32.23 12.47 12.67
CA GLN A 80 31.18 13.12 11.90
C GLN A 80 30.52 12.16 10.89
N LEU A 81 31.28 11.20 10.34
CA LEU A 81 30.78 10.15 9.47
C LEU A 81 29.79 9.23 10.21
N VAL A 82 30.14 8.79 11.42
CA VAL A 82 29.25 7.95 12.25
C VAL A 82 27.96 8.68 12.58
N HIS A 83 28.04 9.97 12.92
CA HIS A 83 26.86 10.79 13.15
C HIS A 83 26.00 10.94 11.90
N LEU A 84 26.62 11.23 10.75
CA LEU A 84 25.92 11.33 9.46
C LEU A 84 25.17 10.03 9.15
N PHE A 85 25.83 8.88 9.22
CA PHE A 85 25.20 7.57 8.98
C PHE A 85 24.07 7.28 9.96
N ARG A 86 24.23 7.64 11.25
CA ARG A 86 23.18 7.45 12.25
C ARG A 86 21.95 8.32 11.98
N TYR A 87 22.13 9.60 11.69
CA TYR A 87 21.02 10.52 11.42
C TYR A 87 20.36 10.24 10.05
N CYS A 88 21.14 10.03 8.99
CA CYS A 88 20.60 9.62 7.69
C CYS A 88 19.91 8.27 7.76
N GLY A 89 20.48 7.29 8.46
CA GLY A 89 19.87 5.98 8.67
C GLY A 89 18.55 6.07 9.42
N ALA A 90 18.49 6.86 10.50
CA ALA A 90 17.25 7.08 11.25
C ALA A 90 16.17 7.75 10.39
N LEU A 91 16.52 8.79 9.62
CA LEU A 91 15.60 9.44 8.68
C LEU A 91 15.15 8.49 7.57
N PHE A 92 16.03 7.61 7.09
CA PHE A 92 15.71 6.63 6.07
C PHE A 92 14.72 5.58 6.57
N VAL A 93 14.91 5.07 7.80
CA VAL A 93 13.95 4.16 8.43
C VAL A 93 12.59 4.84 8.61
N LEU A 94 12.58 6.09 9.08
CA LEU A 94 11.34 6.88 9.20
C LEU A 94 10.65 7.04 7.84
N TYR A 95 11.41 7.35 6.79
CA TYR A 95 10.91 7.46 5.43
C TYR A 95 10.29 6.15 4.93
N ILE A 96 10.96 5.01 5.14
CA ILE A 96 10.42 3.68 4.81
C ILE A 96 9.08 3.43 5.51
N LEU A 97 8.99 3.75 6.82
CA LEU A 97 7.76 3.55 7.59
C LEU A 97 6.62 4.43 7.08
N LEU A 98 6.90 5.70 6.77
CA LEU A 98 5.91 6.62 6.21
C LEU A 98 5.46 6.16 4.82
N LEU A 99 6.39 5.76 3.96
CA LEU A 99 6.10 5.28 2.61
C LEU A 99 5.24 4.01 2.66
N ALA A 100 5.61 3.05 3.53
CA ALA A 100 4.82 1.84 3.75
C ALA A 100 3.40 2.18 4.21
N THR A 101 3.24 3.12 5.14
CA THR A 101 1.93 3.56 5.64
C THR A 101 1.07 4.16 4.53
N VAL A 102 1.62 5.08 3.74
CA VAL A 102 0.91 5.72 2.62
C VAL A 102 0.53 4.69 1.57
N CYS A 103 1.44 3.79 1.19
CA CYS A 103 1.16 2.74 0.23
C CYS A 103 0.05 1.81 0.70
N VAL A 104 0.06 1.39 1.98
CA VAL A 104 -0.99 0.53 2.54
C VAL A 104 -2.35 1.25 2.48
N ILE A 105 -2.43 2.50 2.94
CA ILE A 105 -3.68 3.28 2.92
C ILE A 105 -4.20 3.45 1.49
N TYR A 106 -3.34 3.87 0.56
CA TYR A 106 -3.76 4.13 -0.81
C TYR A 106 -4.18 2.85 -1.54
N THR A 107 -3.46 1.75 -1.30
CA THR A 107 -3.76 0.45 -1.91
C THR A 107 -5.07 -0.14 -1.37
N HIS A 108 -5.35 0.00 -0.07
CA HIS A 108 -6.65 -0.37 0.49
C HIS A 108 -7.79 0.44 -0.12
N LYS A 109 -7.58 1.75 -0.33
CA LYS A 109 -8.56 2.64 -0.96
C LYS A 109 -8.80 2.29 -2.44
N LEU A 110 -7.80 1.77 -3.15
CA LEU A 110 -7.90 1.36 -4.57
C LEU A 110 -8.58 0.00 -4.78
N ILE A 111 -8.33 -0.99 -3.92
CA ILE A 111 -8.84 -2.36 -4.11
C ILE A 111 -10.28 -2.53 -3.64
N GLY A 112 -10.72 -1.74 -2.66
CA GLY A 112 -12.11 -1.71 -2.20
C GLY A 112 -13.15 -1.60 -3.33
N PRO A 113 -13.06 -0.61 -4.22
CA PRO A 113 -14.03 -0.42 -5.32
C PRO A 113 -13.91 -1.45 -6.44
N PHE A 114 -12.82 -2.24 -6.53
CA PHE A 114 -12.60 -3.16 -7.66
C PHE A 114 -13.51 -4.41 -7.64
N ARG A 115 -13.98 -4.82 -6.47
CA ARG A 115 -14.80 -6.04 -6.30
C ARG A 115 -16.20 -5.93 -6.93
N PRO A 116 -16.95 -4.82 -6.77
CA PRO A 116 -18.19 -4.57 -7.51
C PRO A 116 -18.04 -4.66 -9.03
N TYR A 117 -16.98 -4.11 -9.62
CA TYR A 117 -16.75 -4.18 -11.07
C TYR A 117 -16.65 -5.59 -11.58
N LYS A 118 -15.82 -6.42 -10.93
CA LYS A 118 -15.65 -7.81 -11.35
C LYS A 118 -16.98 -8.56 -11.31
N ARG A 119 -17.77 -8.37 -10.25
CA ARG A 119 -19.08 -9.01 -10.13
C ARG A 119 -20.03 -8.59 -11.26
N HIS A 120 -20.05 -7.32 -11.62
CA HIS A 120 -20.91 -6.84 -12.70
C HIS A 120 -20.46 -7.34 -14.07
N LEU A 121 -19.14 -7.38 -14.31
CA LEU A 121 -18.59 -7.99 -15.51
C LEU A 121 -18.93 -9.49 -15.61
N ASP A 122 -18.83 -10.22 -14.50
CA ASP A 122 -19.22 -11.63 -14.45
C ASP A 122 -20.74 -11.81 -14.75
N SER A 123 -21.60 -10.91 -14.25
CA SER A 123 -23.04 -10.88 -14.60
C SER A 123 -23.29 -10.60 -16.08
N LEU A 124 -22.58 -9.63 -16.67
CA LEU A 124 -22.65 -9.32 -18.09
C LEU A 124 -22.23 -10.50 -18.97
N ILE A 125 -21.16 -11.20 -18.59
CA ILE A 125 -20.70 -12.42 -19.27
C ILE A 125 -21.74 -13.54 -19.16
N ALA A 126 -22.44 -13.64 -18.02
CA ALA A 126 -23.51 -14.61 -17.81
C ALA A 126 -24.81 -14.27 -18.59
N GLY A 127 -24.85 -13.16 -19.33
CA GLY A 127 -26.02 -12.71 -20.08
C GLY A 127 -27.06 -11.97 -19.24
N ASP A 128 -26.74 -11.63 -17.99
CA ASP A 128 -27.58 -10.79 -17.15
C ASP A 128 -27.22 -9.30 -17.38
N TYR A 129 -27.89 -8.71 -18.38
CA TYR A 129 -27.73 -7.30 -18.73
C TYR A 129 -28.51 -6.35 -17.80
N SER A 130 -29.32 -6.87 -16.87
CA SER A 130 -30.12 -6.06 -15.94
C SER A 130 -29.31 -5.57 -14.73
N ALA A 131 -28.14 -6.17 -14.50
CA ALA A 131 -27.23 -5.73 -13.45
C ALA A 131 -26.78 -4.28 -13.69
N ARG A 132 -26.61 -3.50 -12.62
CA ARG A 132 -26.04 -2.15 -12.65
C ARG A 132 -25.01 -2.00 -11.54
N VAL A 133 -23.91 -1.33 -11.81
CA VAL A 133 -22.91 -0.95 -10.80
C VAL A 133 -23.31 0.38 -10.22
N ASN A 134 -23.51 0.41 -8.90
CA ASN A 134 -23.68 1.65 -8.15
C ASN A 134 -22.59 1.70 -7.08
N LEU A 135 -21.59 2.56 -7.28
CA LEU A 135 -20.51 2.75 -6.33
C LEU A 135 -20.97 3.64 -5.17
N ARG A 136 -20.37 3.46 -3.99
CA ARG A 136 -20.74 4.23 -2.80
C ARG A 136 -20.17 5.65 -2.93
N LYS A 137 -20.96 6.68 -2.60
CA LYS A 137 -20.50 8.08 -2.53
C LYS A 137 -19.24 8.19 -1.65
N GLY A 138 -18.09 8.47 -2.26
CA GLY A 138 -16.79 8.58 -1.60
C GLY A 138 -15.65 7.79 -2.26
N ASP A 139 -15.95 6.88 -3.19
CA ASP A 139 -14.93 6.27 -4.06
C ASP A 139 -14.42 7.31 -5.08
N MET A 140 -13.15 7.23 -5.49
CA MET A 140 -12.50 8.23 -6.35
C MET A 140 -13.32 8.44 -7.65
N ASP A 141 -13.52 9.69 -8.07
CA ASP A 141 -14.39 10.06 -9.21
C ASP A 141 -14.11 9.26 -10.50
N MET A 142 -12.84 8.90 -10.74
CA MET A 142 -12.44 8.05 -11.86
C MET A 142 -13.16 6.69 -11.87
N PHE A 143 -13.43 6.10 -10.71
CA PHE A 143 -14.20 4.86 -10.63
C PHE A 143 -15.67 5.08 -10.98
N VAL A 144 -16.26 6.21 -10.58
CA VAL A 144 -17.65 6.50 -10.96
C VAL A 144 -17.81 6.51 -12.47
N GLU A 145 -16.88 7.16 -13.19
CA GLU A 145 -16.88 7.21 -14.65
C GLU A 145 -16.78 5.81 -15.31
N TYR A 146 -15.90 4.94 -14.82
CA TYR A 146 -15.82 3.56 -15.33
C TYR A 146 -17.06 2.72 -15.01
N ALA A 147 -17.72 2.98 -13.88
CA ALA A 147 -18.96 2.28 -13.53
C ALA A 147 -20.10 2.71 -14.46
N ASP A 148 -20.17 4.00 -14.78
CA ASP A 148 -21.14 4.54 -15.72
C ASP A 148 -20.93 3.99 -17.14
N GLN A 149 -19.69 3.90 -17.62
CA GLN A 149 -19.37 3.26 -18.91
C GLN A 149 -19.79 1.78 -18.96
N LEU A 150 -19.63 1.06 -17.86
CA LEU A 150 -20.08 -0.34 -17.75
C LEU A 150 -21.60 -0.47 -17.77
N ASN A 151 -22.30 0.46 -17.11
CA ASN A 151 -23.77 0.53 -17.16
C ASN A 151 -24.28 0.85 -18.57
N GLU A 152 -23.63 1.78 -19.28
CA GLU A 152 -23.96 2.13 -20.67
C GLU A 152 -23.72 0.95 -21.62
N LEU A 153 -22.64 0.20 -21.42
CA LEU A 153 -22.37 -1.04 -22.17
C LEU A 153 -23.46 -2.09 -21.91
N ALA A 154 -23.88 -2.26 -20.64
CA ALA A 154 -24.95 -3.17 -20.28
C ALA A 154 -26.26 -2.82 -21.00
N GLU A 155 -26.62 -1.53 -21.03
CA GLU A 155 -27.81 -1.03 -21.72
C GLU A 155 -27.74 -1.27 -23.23
N THR A 156 -26.58 -1.01 -23.85
CA THR A 156 -26.38 -1.24 -25.29
C THR A 156 -26.51 -2.72 -25.66
N LEU A 157 -26.00 -3.62 -24.81
CA LEU A 157 -26.10 -5.06 -25.01
C LEU A 157 -27.53 -5.56 -24.81
N GLU A 158 -28.24 -5.02 -23.83
CA GLU A 158 -29.65 -5.32 -23.57
C GLU A 158 -30.53 -4.94 -24.78
N GLN A 159 -30.32 -3.74 -25.34
CA GLN A 159 -31.05 -3.28 -26.54
C GLN A 159 -30.78 -4.18 -27.76
N LYS A 160 -29.53 -4.62 -27.94
CA LYS A 160 -29.15 -5.53 -29.05
C LYS A 160 -29.67 -6.95 -28.86
N ALA A 161 -29.81 -7.42 -27.62
CA ALA A 161 -30.36 -8.75 -27.34
C ALA A 161 -31.89 -8.81 -27.55
N GLN A 162 -32.57 -7.66 -27.54
CA GLN A 162 -34.02 -7.54 -27.76
C GLN A 162 -34.41 -7.30 -29.25
N GLN A 163 -33.44 -7.00 -30.12
CA GLN A 163 -33.61 -6.91 -31.58
C GLN A 163 -33.38 -8.25 -32.26
#